data_AF-A0AAN1GUG0-F1
#
_entry.id   AF-A0AAN1GUG0-F1
#
_cell.length_a   1.000
_cell.length_b   1.000
_cell.length_c   1.000
_cell.angle_alpha   90.00
_cell.angle_beta   90.00
_cell.angle_gamma   90.00
#
_symmetry.space_group_name_H-M   'P 1'
#
loop_
_entity.id
_entity.type
_entity.pdbx_description
1 polymer ?
#
loop_
_entity_poly.entity_id
_entity_poly.type
_entity_poly.pdbx_seq_one_letter_code
_entity_poly.pdbx_strand_id
1 'polypeptide(L)'
;MEKKKISRQQVYTLVVQIGRKEGDGLPEGATGAALMIYASGVDEAEAVRETVAILKQADTAPLDVTGYGTLADREAEDQDISDEERALMQRALDENSVIVAQMTPFFEHGPATLH
;
A
#
# COMPACT_ATOMS: atom_id res chain seq x y z
N MET A 1 -4.73 -7.99 32.25
CA MET A 1 -5.15 -7.08 31.16
C MET A 1 -4.00 -6.13 30.91
N GLU A 2 -3.16 -6.41 29.92
CA GLU A 2 -2.07 -5.51 29.52
C GLU A 2 -2.68 -4.23 28.97
N LYS A 3 -2.27 -3.08 29.51
CA LYS A 3 -2.61 -1.77 28.96
C LYS A 3 -1.90 -1.67 27.60
N LYS A 4 -2.63 -1.92 26.50
CA LYS A 4 -2.14 -1.67 25.13
C LYS A 4 -1.65 -0.22 25.12
N LYS A 5 -0.33 -0.01 25.05
CA LYS A 5 0.25 1.33 24.91
C LYS A 5 -0.46 1.97 23.72
N ILE A 6 -0.98 3.18 23.91
CA ILE A 6 -1.57 3.95 22.82
C ILE A 6 -0.47 4.10 21.78
N SER A 7 -0.57 3.30 20.72
CA SER A 7 0.40 3.32 19.64
C SER A 7 0.21 4.64 18.92
N ARG A 8 1.30 5.37 18.68
CA ARG A 8 1.27 6.55 17.81
C ARG A 8 1.14 6.16 16.34
N GLN A 9 1.23 4.87 16.05
CA GLN A 9 1.06 4.33 14.71
C GLN A 9 -0.34 4.62 14.22
N GLN A 10 -0.40 5.03 12.97
CA GLN A 10 -1.60 5.16 12.16
C GLN A 10 -1.41 4.28 10.93
N VAL A 11 -2.50 4.00 10.23
CA VAL A 11 -2.45 3.26 8.97
C VAL A 11 -2.70 4.24 7.84
N TYR A 12 -1.75 4.29 6.92
CA TYR A 12 -1.74 5.14 5.74
C TYR A 12 -2.13 4.33 4.51
N THR A 13 -2.90 4.96 3.63
CA THR A 13 -3.10 4.44 2.27
C THR A 13 -2.04 5.03 1.36
N LEU A 14 -1.25 4.18 0.72
CA LEU A 14 -0.23 4.56 -0.25
C LEU A 14 -0.54 3.89 -1.59
N VAL A 15 -0.32 4.59 -2.70
CA VAL A 15 -0.23 3.97 -4.02
C VAL A 15 1.21 4.06 -4.49
N VAL A 16 1.81 2.91 -4.72
CA VAL A 16 3.19 2.80 -5.21
C VAL A 16 3.18 2.31 -6.64
N GLN A 17 3.78 3.08 -7.54
CA GLN A 17 4.07 2.60 -8.89
C GLN A 17 5.39 1.85 -8.88
N ILE A 18 5.39 0.64 -9.41
CA ILE A 18 6.60 -0.17 -9.60
C ILE A 18 6.86 -0.40 -11.08
N GLY A 19 8.13 -0.42 -11.48
CA GLY A 19 8.57 -0.81 -12.81
C GLY A 19 8.89 -2.29 -12.90
N ARG A 20 8.98 -2.82 -14.13
CA ARG A 20 9.41 -4.19 -14.37
C ARG A 20 10.85 -4.44 -13.93
N LYS A 21 11.08 -5.54 -13.23
CA LYS A 21 12.39 -6.09 -12.87
C LYS A 21 12.37 -7.62 -12.92
N GLU A 22 13.53 -8.24 -13.10
CA GLU A 22 13.66 -9.69 -12.97
C GLU A 22 13.30 -10.14 -11.54
N GLY A 23 12.41 -11.13 -11.43
CA GLY A 23 11.98 -11.67 -10.12
C GLY A 23 10.94 -10.83 -9.38
N ASP A 24 10.38 -9.78 -9.99
CA ASP A 24 9.40 -8.87 -9.37
C ASP A 24 8.01 -9.48 -9.11
N GLY A 25 7.77 -10.70 -9.57
CA GLY A 25 6.48 -11.38 -9.45
C GLY A 25 5.37 -10.78 -10.34
N LEU A 26 5.68 -9.83 -11.22
CA LEU A 26 4.70 -9.25 -12.12
C LEU A 26 4.28 -10.25 -13.21
N PRO A 27 2.99 -10.26 -13.63
CA PRO A 27 2.51 -11.09 -14.72
C PRO A 27 3.35 -10.95 -15.99
N GLU A 28 3.42 -12.01 -16.80
CA GLU A 28 4.13 -11.98 -18.07
C GLU A 28 3.61 -10.85 -18.99
N GLY A 29 4.52 -10.13 -19.64
CA GLY A 29 4.18 -9.00 -20.51
C GLY A 29 3.83 -7.69 -19.80
N ALA A 30 3.75 -7.67 -18.46
CA ALA A 30 3.57 -6.43 -17.72
C ALA A 30 4.85 -5.57 -17.76
N THR A 31 4.71 -4.25 -17.84
CA THR A 31 5.83 -3.28 -17.78
C THR A 31 5.98 -2.59 -16.43
N GLY A 32 5.01 -2.77 -15.55
CA GLY A 32 4.98 -2.24 -14.20
C GLY A 32 3.64 -2.56 -13.53
N ALA A 33 3.38 -1.96 -12.38
CA ALA A 33 2.08 -2.02 -11.72
C ALA A 33 1.86 -0.83 -10.79
N ALA A 34 0.60 -0.51 -10.51
CA ALA A 34 0.21 0.25 -9.34
C ALA A 34 -0.14 -0.71 -8.20
N LEU A 35 0.43 -0.47 -7.03
CA LEU A 35 0.16 -1.20 -5.80
C LEU A 35 -0.58 -0.29 -4.84
N MET A 36 -1.82 -0.62 -4.47
CA MET A 36 -2.48 0.01 -3.32
C MET A 36 -2.04 -0.70 -2.05
N ILE A 37 -1.50 0.06 -1.11
CA ILE A 37 -0.82 -0.43 0.07
C ILE A 37 -1.41 0.22 1.31
N TYR A 38 -1.67 -0.59 2.33
CA TYR A 38 -1.90 -0.12 3.69
C TYR A 38 -0.62 -0.31 4.49
N ALA A 39 -0.06 0.80 4.97
CA ALA A 39 1.20 0.81 5.69
C ALA A 39 1.02 1.46 7.06
N SER A 40 1.50 0.79 8.11
CA SER A 40 1.61 1.42 9.43
C SER A 40 2.79 2.39 9.47
N GLY A 41 2.59 3.55 10.11
CA GLY A 41 3.66 4.49 10.43
C GLY A 41 3.23 5.49 11.50
N VAL A 42 4.18 6.11 12.19
CA VAL A 42 3.91 7.23 13.12
C VAL A 42 3.59 8.52 12.36
N ASP A 43 4.16 8.67 11.17
CA ASP A 43 3.88 9.72 10.20
C ASP A 43 3.92 9.13 8.78
N GLU A 44 3.41 9.89 7.82
CA GLU A 44 3.36 9.47 6.41
C GLU A 44 4.77 9.22 5.85
N ALA A 45 5.74 10.04 6.23
CA ALA A 45 7.10 9.93 5.72
C ALA A 45 7.77 8.62 6.17
N GLU A 46 7.49 8.16 7.40
CA GLU A 46 7.90 6.85 7.88
C GLU A 46 7.20 5.74 7.10
N ALA A 47 5.88 5.79 6.96
CA ALA A 47 5.12 4.79 6.19
C ALA A 47 5.66 4.65 4.75
N VAL A 48 5.99 5.77 4.09
CA VAL A 48 6.61 5.79 2.76
C VAL A 48 8.00 5.16 2.77
N ARG A 49 8.88 5.54 3.71
CA ARG A 49 10.25 5.00 3.78
C ARG A 49 10.24 3.48 4.02
N GLU A 50 9.43 3.01 4.95
CA GLU A 50 9.32 1.59 5.27
C GLU A 50 8.72 0.80 4.09
N THR A 51 7.67 1.33 3.45
CA THR A 51 7.08 0.71 2.25
C THR A 51 8.11 0.55 1.14
N VAL A 52 8.89 1.58 0.83
CA VAL A 52 9.94 1.51 -0.19
C VAL A 52 11.03 0.51 0.20
N ALA A 53 11.41 0.45 1.48
CA ALA A 53 12.42 -0.48 1.96
C ALA A 53 11.95 -1.95 1.80
N ILE A 54 10.73 -2.26 2.22
CA ILE A 54 10.14 -3.60 2.10
C ILE A 54 9.98 -4.01 0.63
N LEU A 55 9.47 -3.12 -0.23
CA LEU A 55 9.31 -3.39 -1.66
C LEU A 55 10.64 -3.70 -2.36
N LYS A 56 11.72 -3.00 -1.99
CA LYS A 56 13.07 -3.29 -2.50
C LYS A 56 13.60 -4.63 -2.00
N GLN A 57 13.32 -5.00 -0.75
CA GLN A 57 13.66 -6.32 -0.20
C GLN A 57 12.89 -7.45 -0.89
N ALA A 58 11.67 -7.17 -1.34
CA ALA A 58 10.83 -8.07 -2.14
C ALA A 58 11.17 -8.07 -3.64
N ASP A 59 12.37 -7.61 -4.02
CA ASP A 59 12.87 -7.59 -5.39
C ASP A 59 12.07 -6.77 -6.42
N THR A 60 11.18 -5.88 -5.98
CA THR A 60 10.46 -4.95 -6.87
C THR A 60 11.26 -3.67 -7.14
N ALA A 61 10.79 -2.85 -8.10
CA ALA A 61 11.41 -1.57 -8.46
C ALA A 61 10.44 -0.38 -8.25
N PRO A 62 10.30 0.17 -7.02
CA PRO A 62 9.50 1.36 -6.77
C PRO A 62 9.98 2.57 -7.59
N LEU A 63 9.04 3.24 -8.27
CA LEU A 63 9.26 4.41 -9.11
C LEU A 63 8.71 5.68 -8.48
N ASP A 64 7.45 5.64 -8.05
CA ASP A 64 6.73 6.77 -7.47
C ASP A 64 5.84 6.31 -6.32
N VAL A 65 5.67 7.17 -5.31
CA VAL A 65 4.83 6.90 -4.14
C VAL A 65 3.92 8.08 -3.91
N THR A 66 2.61 7.82 -3.95
CA THR A 66 1.56 8.79 -3.64
C THR A 66 0.87 8.39 -2.34
N GLY A 67 0.72 9.32 -1.41
CA GLY A 67 -0.03 9.10 -0.16
C GLY A 67 -1.44 9.67 -0.23
N TYR A 68 -2.39 8.94 0.36
CA TYR A 68 -3.82 9.28 0.42
C TYR A 68 -4.30 9.48 1.87
N GLY A 69 -3.38 9.82 2.77
CA GLY A 69 -3.70 10.06 4.18
C GLY A 69 -3.97 8.78 4.98
N THR A 70 -4.45 8.99 6.21
CA THR A 70 -4.74 7.95 7.18
C THR A 70 -6.16 7.40 7.03
N LEU A 71 -6.46 6.27 7.69
CA LEU A 71 -7.84 5.81 7.85
C LEU A 71 -8.76 6.91 8.40
N ALA A 72 -8.29 7.67 9.40
CA ALA A 72 -9.07 8.76 9.99
C ALA A 72 -9.34 9.90 9.01
N ASP A 73 -8.37 10.25 8.16
CA ASP A 73 -8.55 11.27 7.11
C ASP A 73 -9.61 10.82 6.10
N ARG A 74 -9.56 9.55 5.66
CA ARG A 74 -10.54 8.98 4.73
C ARG A 74 -11.94 8.91 5.32
N GLU A 75 -12.06 8.55 6.60
CA GLU A 75 -13.35 8.60 7.33
C GLU A 75 -13.89 10.02 7.46
N ALA A 76 -13.02 11.01 7.68
CA ALA A 76 -13.40 12.42 7.75
C ALA A 76 -13.84 12.99 6.39
N GLU A 77 -13.39 12.39 5.29
CA GLU A 77 -13.81 12.71 3.92
C GLU A 77 -15.05 11.93 3.46
N ASP A 78 -15.74 11.22 4.37
CA ASP A 78 -16.91 10.38 4.07
C ASP A 78 -16.64 9.34 2.96
N GLN A 79 -15.39 8.89 2.81
CA GLN A 79 -15.05 7.85 1.85
C GLN A 79 -15.62 6.50 2.28
N ASP A 80 -16.21 5.77 1.33
CA ASP A 80 -16.67 4.41 1.59
C ASP A 80 -15.46 3.48 1.70
N ILE A 81 -15.33 2.82 2.85
CA ILE A 81 -14.25 1.87 3.15
C ILE A 81 -14.93 0.59 3.59
N SER A 82 -14.81 -0.44 2.76
CA SER A 82 -15.41 -1.73 3.04
C SER A 82 -14.87 -2.37 4.33
N ASP A 83 -15.63 -3.28 4.93
CA ASP A 83 -15.18 -4.02 6.12
C ASP A 83 -13.90 -4.83 5.85
N GLU A 84 -13.72 -5.31 4.62
CA GLU A 84 -12.52 -6.03 4.20
C GLU A 84 -11.29 -5.12 4.18
N GLU A 85 -11.42 -3.92 3.59
CA GLU A 85 -10.35 -2.92 3.61
C GLU A 85 -10.02 -2.48 5.03
N ARG A 86 -11.03 -2.22 5.87
CA ARG A 86 -10.84 -1.91 7.29
C ARG A 86 -10.09 -3.02 8.02
N ALA A 87 -10.41 -4.28 7.75
CA ALA A 87 -9.72 -5.42 8.35
C ALA A 87 -8.25 -5.49 7.92
N LEU A 88 -7.96 -5.24 6.64
CA LEU A 88 -6.57 -5.16 6.14
C LEU A 88 -5.81 -4.00 6.77
N MET A 89 -6.43 -2.83 6.87
CA MET A 89 -5.84 -1.65 7.50
C MET A 89 -5.55 -1.88 8.99
N GLN A 90 -6.50 -2.49 9.70
CA GLN A 90 -6.33 -2.84 11.11
C GLN A 90 -5.21 -3.86 11.30
N ARG A 91 -5.09 -4.83 10.40
CA ARG A 91 -4.00 -5.81 10.39
C ARG A 91 -2.65 -5.15 10.15
N ALA A 92 -2.55 -4.22 9.19
CA ALA A 92 -1.33 -3.46 8.94
C ALA A 92 -0.88 -2.73 10.22
N LEU A 93 -1.83 -2.12 10.93
CA LEU A 93 -1.59 -1.40 12.18
C LEU A 93 -1.17 -2.32 13.34
N ASP A 94 -1.86 -3.45 13.54
CA ASP A 94 -1.59 -4.36 14.64
C ASP A 94 -0.28 -5.14 14.47
N GLU A 95 0.09 -5.46 13.23
CA GLU A 95 1.32 -6.21 12.91
C GLU A 95 2.53 -5.30 12.63
N ASN A 96 2.36 -3.97 12.63
CA ASN A 96 3.37 -3.01 12.16
C ASN A 96 3.92 -3.42 10.78
N SER A 97 3.03 -3.56 9.81
CA SER A 97 3.32 -4.17 8.51
C SER A 97 2.88 -3.32 7.32
N VAL A 98 3.42 -3.69 6.16
CA VAL A 98 3.09 -3.14 4.85
C VAL A 98 2.29 -4.20 4.10
N ILE A 99 1.02 -3.93 3.81
CA ILE A 99 0.10 -4.86 3.15
C ILE A 99 -0.26 -4.34 1.77
N VAL A 100 0.03 -5.11 0.73
CA VAL A 100 -0.49 -4.86 -0.63
C VAL A 100 -1.95 -5.29 -0.68
N ALA A 101 -2.87 -4.34 -0.75
CA ALA A 101 -4.31 -4.58 -0.82
C ALA A 101 -4.79 -4.87 -2.25
N GLN A 102 -4.20 -4.19 -3.23
CA GLN A 102 -4.52 -4.38 -4.64
C GLN A 102 -3.27 -4.20 -5.50
N MET A 103 -3.15 -4.99 -6.56
CA MET A 103 -2.13 -4.84 -7.60
C MET A 103 -2.81 -4.70 -8.96
N THR A 104 -2.52 -3.61 -9.65
CA THR A 104 -3.02 -3.31 -10.99
C THR A 104 -1.84 -3.26 -11.97
N PRO A 105 -1.57 -4.36 -12.71
CA PRO A 105 -0.46 -4.43 -13.66
C PRO A 105 -0.68 -3.53 -14.88
N PHE A 106 0.41 -2.98 -15.42
CA PHE A 106 0.45 -2.19 -16.65
C PHE A 106 0.94 -3.06 -17.81
N PHE A 107 0.28 -2.99 -18.97
CA PHE A 107 0.65 -3.73 -20.18
C PHE A 107 0.79 -2.77 -21.37
N GLU A 108 1.82 -2.94 -22.21
CA GLU A 108 2.05 -2.10 -23.39
C GLU A 108 1.07 -2.36 -24.55
N HIS A 109 0.34 -3.49 -24.55
CA HIS A 109 -0.56 -3.90 -25.65
C HIS A 109 -2.00 -4.24 -25.19
N GLY A 110 -2.70 -3.25 -24.59
CA GLY A 110 -4.17 -3.00 -24.62
C GLY A 110 -5.16 -3.84 -23.77
N PRO A 111 -6.44 -3.42 -23.61
CA PRO A 111 -7.02 -2.07 -23.64
C PRO A 111 -7.17 -1.48 -22.22
N ALA A 112 -7.56 -0.20 -22.11
CA ALA A 112 -8.05 0.39 -20.86
C ALA A 112 -9.32 -0.35 -20.39
N THR A 113 -9.19 -1.35 -19.52
CA THR A 113 -10.34 -1.90 -18.81
C THR A 113 -10.73 -0.93 -17.70
N LEU A 114 -11.73 -0.12 -18.04
CA LEU A 114 -12.63 0.55 -17.12
C LEU A 114 -13.19 -0.51 -16.15
N HIS A 115 -12.87 -0.39 -14.87
CA HIS A 115 -13.62 -0.98 -13.77
C HIS A 115 -13.91 0.12 -12.77
#